data_AF-A9WCX2-F1
#
_entry.id   AF-A9WCX2-F1
#
_cell.length_a   1.000
_cell.length_b   1.000
_cell.length_c   1.000
_cell.angle_alpha   90.00
_cell.angle_beta   90.00
_cell.angle_gamma   90.00
#
_symmetry.space_group_name_H-M   'P 1'
#
loop_
_entity.id
_entity.type
_entity.pdbx_description
1 polymer ?
#
loop_
_entity_poly.entity_id
_entity_poly.type
_entity_poly.pdbx_seq_one_letter_code
_entity_poly.pdbx_strand_id
1 'polypeptide(L)' 'MISEEARRLALAIWAEQAASGIGPAMVEAERLAEWLANRTYPLTLLERAANGDVTALLAVRIEAGLPAIV' A
#
# COMPACT_ATOMS: atom_id res chain seq x y z
N MET A 1 6.80 2.78 -13.36
CA MET A 1 5.50 2.08 -13.48
C MET A 1 5.61 0.83 -12.63
N ILE A 2 4.64 0.55 -11.76
CA ILE A 2 4.65 -0.65 -10.90
C ILE A 2 3.96 -1.82 -11.62
N SER A 3 4.21 -3.06 -11.19
CA SER A 3 3.52 -4.26 -11.63
C SER A 3 2.03 -4.22 -11.28
N GLU A 4 1.23 -5.05 -11.95
CA GLU A 4 -0.21 -5.17 -11.64
C GLU A 4 -0.43 -5.79 -10.26
N GLU A 5 0.43 -6.72 -9.84
CA GLU A 5 0.45 -7.29 -8.49
C GLU A 5 0.69 -6.20 -7.43
N ALA A 6 1.71 -5.35 -7.63
CA ALA A 6 2.00 -4.23 -6.74
C ALA A 6 0.85 -3.21 -6.72
N ARG A 7 0.22 -2.97 -7.88
CA ARG A 7 -0.96 -2.11 -7.99
C ARG A 7 -2.13 -2.65 -7.18
N ARG A 8 -2.44 -3.94 -7.30
CA ARG A 8 -3.51 -4.61 -6.51
C ARG A 8 -3.21 -4.56 -5.02
N LEU A 9 -1.96 -4.82 -4.62
CA LEU A 9 -1.55 -4.74 -3.22
C LEU A 9 -1.69 -3.31 -2.67
N ALA A 10 -1.27 -2.29 -3.42
CA ALA A 10 -1.41 -0.90 -3.01
C ALA A 10 -2.87 -0.49 -2.81
N LEU A 11 -3.75 -0.89 -3.72
CA LEU A 11 -5.19 -0.64 -3.58
C LEU A 11 -5.80 -1.37 -2.38
N ALA A 12 -5.36 -2.60 -2.09
CA ALA A 12 -5.80 -3.34 -0.91
C ALA A 12 -5.35 -2.65 0.40
N ILE A 13 -4.10 -2.21 0.46
CA ILE A 13 -3.57 -1.44 1.61
C ILE A 13 -4.35 -0.13 1.78
N TRP A 14 -4.64 0.58 0.69
CA TRP A 14 -5.45 1.80 0.74
C TRP A 14 -6.88 1.52 1.23
N ALA A 15 -7.52 0.46 0.73
CA ALA A 15 -8.85 0.08 1.17
C ALA A 15 -8.88 -0.24 2.67
N GLU A 16 -7.85 -0.91 3.19
CA GLU A 16 -7.74 -1.21 4.61
C GLU A 16 -7.48 0.04 5.46
N GLN A 17 -6.65 0.97 4.98
CA GLN A 17 -6.46 2.28 5.59
C GLN A 17 -7.80 3.02 5.73
N ALA A 18 -8.58 3.10 4.65
CA ALA A 18 -9.89 3.73 4.63
C ALA A 18 -10.87 3.06 5.60
N ALA A 19 -10.93 1.72 5.61
CA ALA A 19 -11.77 0.95 6.52
C ALA A 19 -11.39 1.14 7.99
N SER A 20 -10.11 1.44 8.27
CA SER A 20 -9.59 1.71 9.61
C SER A 20 -9.73 3.18 10.03
N GLY A 21 -10.29 4.04 9.16
CA GLY A 21 -10.38 5.49 9.40
C GLY A 21 -9.03 6.22 9.32
N ILE A 22 -8.02 5.60 8.69
CA ILE A 22 -6.68 6.15 8.51
C ILE A 22 -6.60 6.76 7.11
N GLY A 23 -6.70 8.08 7.02
CA GLY A 23 -6.66 8.78 5.73
C GLY A 23 -8.03 8.90 5.04
N PRO A 24 -8.08 9.05 3.71
CA PRO A 24 -9.32 9.29 2.99
C PRO A 24 -10.32 8.14 3.12
N ALA A 25 -11.60 8.47 3.33
CA ALA A 25 -12.66 7.48 3.57
C ALA A 25 -13.01 6.62 2.34
N MET A 26 -12.54 6.98 1.14
CA MET A 26 -12.84 6.28 -0.10
C MET A 26 -11.58 6.04 -0.93
N VAL A 27 -11.48 4.85 -1.50
CA VAL A 27 -10.41 4.48 -2.45
C VAL A 27 -10.82 4.92 -3.84
N GLU A 28 -9.99 5.73 -4.48
CA GLU A 28 -10.17 6.19 -5.86
C GLU A 28 -9.03 5.61 -6.71
N ALA A 29 -9.30 4.55 -7.47
CA ALA A 29 -8.26 3.81 -8.19
C ALA A 29 -7.50 4.69 -9.21
N GLU A 30 -8.20 5.65 -9.81
CA GLU A 30 -7.65 6.69 -10.68
C GLU A 30 -6.63 7.61 -9.98
N ARG A 31 -6.72 7.75 -8.65
CA ARG A 31 -5.82 8.57 -7.82
C ARG A 31 -4.72 7.75 -7.13
N LEU A 32 -4.55 6.48 -7.52
CA LEU A 32 -3.51 5.62 -6.97
C LEU A 32 -2.11 6.22 -7.12
N ALA A 33 -1.84 6.92 -8.23
CA ALA A 33 -0.54 7.59 -8.43
C ALA A 33 -0.28 8.67 -7.38
N GLU A 34 -1.29 9.48 -7.03
CA GLU A 34 -1.20 10.50 -5.98
C GLU A 34 -1.02 9.86 -4.61
N TRP A 35 -1.78 8.79 -4.34
CA TRP A 35 -1.66 8.05 -3.10
C TRP A 35 -0.27 7.42 -2.91
N LEU A 36 0.31 6.87 -3.98
CA LEU A 36 1.67 6.33 -3.99
C LEU A 36 2.73 7.44 -3.87
N ALA A 37 2.50 8.61 -4.44
CA ALA A 37 3.41 9.75 -4.34
C ALA A 37 3.54 10.29 -2.91
N ASN A 38 2.54 10.04 -2.06
CA ASN A 38 2.57 10.41 -0.63
C ASN A 38 3.20 9.34 0.26
N ARG A 39 3.76 8.26 -0.31
CA ARG A 39 4.44 7.21 0.45
C ARG A 39 5.89 7.58 0.73
N THR A 40 6.37 7.17 1.89
CA THR A 40 7.75 7.40 2.32
C THR A 40 8.72 6.27 1.93
N TYR A 41 8.19 5.15 1.45
CA TYR A 41 9.00 4.02 0.95
C TYR A 41 9.24 4.09 -0.57
N PRO A 42 10.34 3.51 -1.08
CA PRO A 42 10.55 3.36 -2.51
C PRO A 42 9.59 2.33 -3.11
N LEU A 43 9.11 2.55 -4.34
CA LEU A 43 8.17 1.63 -5.02
C LEU A 43 8.71 0.19 -5.14
N THR A 44 10.04 0.01 -5.14
CA THR A 44 10.66 -1.33 -5.12
C THR A 44 10.33 -2.13 -3.85
N LEU A 45 10.02 -1.47 -2.73
CA LEU A 45 9.57 -2.13 -1.51
C LEU A 45 8.15 -2.69 -1.67
N LEU A 46 7.26 -1.93 -2.31
CA LEU A 46 5.91 -2.40 -2.66
C LEU A 46 5.98 -3.57 -3.65
N GLU A 47 6.87 -3.53 -4.64
CA GLU A 47 7.09 -4.64 -5.57
C GLU A 47 7.54 -5.91 -4.84
N ARG A 48 8.48 -5.80 -3.89
CA ARG A 48 8.92 -6.95 -3.09
C ARG A 48 7.77 -7.52 -2.26
N ALA A 49 6.99 -6.64 -1.62
CA ALA A 49 5.82 -7.05 -0.85
C ALA A 49 4.80 -7.80 -1.72
N ALA A 50 4.53 -7.31 -2.93
CA ALA A 50 3.64 -7.94 -3.88
C ALA A 50 4.15 -9.31 -4.38
N ASN A 51 5.47 -9.52 -4.37
CA ASN A 51 6.11 -10.79 -4.69
C ASN A 51 6.28 -11.74 -3.48
N GLY A 52 5.64 -11.43 -2.35
CA GLY A 52 5.62 -12.32 -1.17
C GLY A 52 6.73 -12.08 -0.15
N ASP A 53 7.49 -10.99 -0.26
CA ASP A 53 8.43 -10.59 0.79
C ASP A 53 7.66 -10.06 2.02
N VAL A 54 7.53 -10.92 3.03
CA VAL A 54 6.82 -10.63 4.28
C VAL A 54 7.40 -9.41 5.00
N THR A 55 8.72 -9.22 4.96
CA THR A 55 9.36 -8.07 5.63
C THR A 55 9.01 -6.78 4.90
N ALA A 56 8.99 -6.81 3.57
CA ALA A 56 8.56 -5.67 2.77
C ALA A 56 7.06 -5.37 2.98
N LEU A 57 6.21 -6.41 3.06
CA LEU A 57 4.79 -6.27 3.35
C LEU A 57 4.54 -5.60 4.71
N LEU A 58 5.24 -6.06 5.75
CA LEU A 58 5.19 -5.44 7.07
C LEU A 58 5.58 -3.96 7.01
N ALA A 59 6.67 -3.63 6.31
CA ALA A 59 7.13 -2.26 6.20
C ALA A 59 6.13 -1.34 5.50
N VAL A 60 5.52 -1.77 4.37
CA VAL A 60 4.51 -0.95 3.68
C VAL A 60 3.22 -0.80 4.49
N ARG A 61 2.84 -1.82 5.28
CA ARG A 61 1.67 -1.76 6.17
C ARG A 61 1.89 -0.81 7.34
N ILE A 62 3.04 -0.91 8.02
CA ILE A 62 3.39 -0.03 9.14
C ILE A 62 3.45 1.42 8.67
N GLU A 63 4.04 1.69 7.50
CA GLU A 63 4.08 3.02 6.91
C GLU A 63 2.67 3.57 6.65
N ALA A 64 1.76 2.69 6.21
CA ALA A 64 0.35 3.00 6.06
C ALA A 64 -0.42 3.13 7.39
N GLY A 65 0.25 3.05 8.54
CA GLY A 65 -0.39 3.10 9.86
C GLY A 65 -1.23 1.87 10.18
N LEU A 66 -1.11 0.79 9.39
CA LEU A 66 -1.83 -0.46 9.57
C LEU A 66 -1.07 -1.40 10.50
N PRO A 67 -1.78 -2.31 11.19
CA PRO A 67 -1.13 -3.25 12.08
C PRO A 67 -0.29 -4.27 11.31
N ALA A 68 0.79 -4.71 11.95
CA ALA A 68 1.79 -5.67 11.47
C ALA A 68 1.29 -7.13 11.45
N ILE A 69 0.01 -7.34 11.14
CA ILE A 69 -0.59 -8.67 11.04
C ILE A 69 -0.35 -9.16 9.61
N VAL A 70 0.25 -10.34 9.50
CA VAL A 70 0.56 -11.04 8.24
C VAL A 70 -0.29 -12.30 8.18
#